data_AF-A0A1V3WD36-F1
#
_entry.id   AF-A0A1V3WD36-F1
#
_cell.length_a   1.000
_cell.length_b   1.000
_cell.length_c   1.000
_cell.angle_alpha   90.00
_cell.angle_beta   90.00
_cell.angle_gamma   90.00
#
_symmetry.space_group_name_H-M   'P 1'
#
loop_
_entity.id
_entity.type
_entity.pdbx_description
1 polymer ?
#
loop_
_entity_poly.entity_id
_entity_poly.type
_entity_poly.pdbx_seq_one_letter_code
_entity_poly.pdbx_strand_id
1 'polypeptide(L)'
;MTAANKPRYDTDLLDVLAQRVVVGDGAMGTQLQAADLTLDDFRGLEGCNEILNETRPDVLETIHRNYFEAGADAVETNTFGCNLSNLGDYDIADKIRDLSEKGTTIARRVADELSTPERKRYVLGSMGPGTKLPTLGHTDYAVIRDAYTEAALGMLDGGADSILVETCQDLLQLKAAVLGRGGR
;
A
#
# COMPACT_ATOMS: atom_id res chain seq x y z
N MET A 1 -16.34 -34.10 -0.05
CA MET A 1 -16.65 -32.79 0.54
C MET A 1 -15.68 -31.80 -0.06
N THR A 2 -16.11 -31.11 -1.12
CA THR A 2 -15.31 -30.09 -1.80
C THR A 2 -15.11 -28.93 -0.82
N ALA A 3 -13.86 -28.54 -0.58
CA ALA A 3 -13.53 -27.31 0.14
C ALA A 3 -14.32 -26.18 -0.53
N ALA A 4 -15.25 -25.57 0.21
CA ALA A 4 -15.98 -24.42 -0.28
C ALA A 4 -14.95 -23.36 -0.69
N ASN A 5 -15.12 -22.83 -1.90
CA ASN A 5 -14.30 -21.78 -2.48
C ASN A 5 -14.39 -20.55 -1.56
N LYS A 6 -13.50 -20.44 -0.56
CA LYS A 6 -13.37 -19.22 0.23
C LYS A 6 -13.03 -18.10 -0.76
N PRO A 7 -13.75 -16.97 -0.75
CA PRO A 7 -13.35 -15.84 -1.57
C PRO A 7 -11.89 -15.49 -1.24
N ARG A 8 -11.07 -15.27 -2.28
CA ARG A 8 -9.63 -14.97 -2.16
C ARG A 8 -9.37 -13.72 -1.31
N TYR A 9 -10.39 -12.89 -1.11
CA TYR A 9 -10.37 -11.67 -0.32
C TYR A 9 -11.64 -11.65 0.54
N ASP A 10 -11.48 -11.84 1.84
CA ASP A 10 -12.56 -11.97 2.82
C ASP A 10 -12.29 -11.01 3.98
N THR A 11 -12.85 -9.81 3.87
CA THR A 11 -12.78 -8.76 4.90
C THR A 11 -14.18 -8.24 5.22
N ASP A 12 -14.40 -7.94 6.49
CA ASP A 12 -15.62 -7.34 7.04
C ASP A 12 -15.52 -5.81 7.16
N LEU A 13 -14.47 -5.20 6.59
CA LEU A 13 -14.20 -3.76 6.72
C LEU A 13 -15.41 -2.90 6.30
N LEU A 14 -16.11 -3.24 5.21
CA LEU A 14 -17.30 -2.50 4.77
C LEU A 14 -18.47 -2.62 5.76
N ASP A 15 -18.66 -3.79 6.37
CA ASP A 15 -19.67 -3.99 7.41
C ASP A 15 -19.35 -3.17 8.66
N VAL A 16 -18.07 -3.13 9.05
CA VAL A 16 -17.60 -2.34 10.19
C VAL A 16 -17.72 -0.84 9.94
N LEU A 17 -17.37 -0.37 8.74
CA LEU A 17 -17.53 1.03 8.33
C LEU A 17 -19.00 1.49 8.36
N ALA A 18 -19.96 0.59 8.11
CA ALA A 18 -21.38 0.89 8.20
C ALA A 18 -21.89 1.01 9.66
N GLN A 19 -21.17 0.41 10.63
CA GLN A 19 -21.60 0.31 12.02
C GLN A 19 -20.92 1.31 12.94
N ARG A 20 -19.67 1.70 12.65
CA ARG A 20 -18.89 2.61 13.48
C ARG A 20 -17.83 3.37 12.68
N VAL A 21 -17.29 4.42 13.30
CA VAL A 21 -16.09 5.09 12.79
C VAL A 21 -14.90 4.14 12.90
N VAL A 22 -14.14 4.03 11.80
CA VAL A 22 -12.83 3.37 11.74
C VAL A 22 -11.76 4.47 11.73
N VAL A 23 -10.84 4.42 12.68
CA VAL A 23 -9.75 5.40 12.80
C VAL A 23 -8.57 4.92 11.95
N GLY A 24 -8.20 5.68 10.92
CA GLY A 24 -6.95 5.46 10.17
C GLY A 24 -5.72 5.91 10.97
N ASP A 25 -4.54 5.54 10.49
CA ASP A 25 -3.27 5.97 11.07
C ASP A 25 -2.87 7.39 10.61
N GLY A 26 -1.61 7.74 10.85
CA GLY A 26 -1.03 9.01 10.44
C GLY A 26 0.07 8.83 9.39
N ALA A 27 0.85 9.89 9.16
CA ALA A 27 1.84 9.91 8.08
C ALA A 27 3.02 8.94 8.30
N MET A 28 3.14 7.93 7.41
CA MET A 28 4.30 7.05 7.30
C MET A 28 5.62 7.82 7.13
N GLY A 29 5.64 8.80 6.20
CA GLY A 29 6.86 9.57 5.90
C GLY A 29 7.41 10.34 7.10
N THR A 30 6.55 10.89 7.96
CA THR A 30 7.00 11.59 9.18
C THR A 30 7.59 10.61 10.19
N GLN A 31 7.04 9.40 10.31
CA GLN A 31 7.59 8.37 11.17
C GLN A 31 8.95 7.85 10.66
N LEU A 32 9.10 7.70 9.35
CA LEU A 32 10.38 7.36 8.72
C LEU A 32 11.44 8.44 8.92
N GLN A 33 11.07 9.72 8.85
CA GLN A 33 11.99 10.83 9.15
C GLN A 33 12.44 10.85 10.61
N ALA A 34 11.62 10.34 11.53
CA ALA A 34 11.96 10.22 12.94
C ALA A 34 12.76 8.94 13.26
N ALA A 35 12.84 8.01 12.31
CA ALA A 35 13.66 6.80 12.44
C ALA A 35 15.12 7.14 12.13
N ASP A 36 16.04 6.48 12.85
CA ASP A 36 17.50 6.63 12.66
C ASP A 36 17.97 5.83 11.43
N LEU A 37 17.49 6.24 10.25
CA LEU A 37 17.80 5.62 8.96
C LEU A 37 19.00 6.30 8.30
N THR A 38 19.84 5.49 7.68
CA THR A 38 21.05 5.90 6.95
C THR A 38 20.88 5.65 5.45
N LEU A 39 21.77 6.23 4.63
CA LEU A 39 21.74 6.02 3.17
C LEU A 39 21.88 4.54 2.77
N ASP A 40 22.61 3.75 3.56
CA ASP A 40 22.81 2.33 3.31
C ASP A 40 21.51 1.54 3.46
N ASP A 41 20.61 1.97 4.36
CA ASP A 41 19.29 1.37 4.52
C ASP A 41 18.44 1.49 3.25
N PHE A 42 18.65 2.55 2.46
CA PHE A 42 17.98 2.76 1.16
C PHE A 42 18.70 2.08 -0.01
N ARG A 43 19.84 1.42 0.21
CA ARG A 43 20.70 0.85 -0.85
C ARG A 43 21.08 1.85 -1.94
N GLY A 44 21.30 3.12 -1.56
CA GLY A 44 21.61 4.20 -2.48
C GLY A 44 20.40 4.76 -3.26
N LEU A 45 19.18 4.32 -2.95
CA LEU A 45 17.93 4.85 -3.50
C LEU A 45 17.31 5.89 -2.55
N GLU A 46 18.09 6.91 -2.18
CA GLU A 46 17.70 7.92 -1.21
C GLU A 46 16.35 8.56 -1.59
N GLY A 47 15.41 8.59 -0.63
CA GLY A 47 14.05 9.12 -0.82
C GLY A 47 13.04 8.10 -1.36
N CYS A 48 13.45 6.91 -1.81
CA CYS A 48 12.54 5.82 -2.15
C CYS A 48 12.14 5.06 -0.89
N ASN A 49 11.13 5.56 -0.17
CA ASN A 49 10.68 4.91 1.08
C ASN A 49 10.20 3.47 0.86
N GLU A 50 9.70 3.16 -0.33
CA GLU A 50 9.20 1.82 -0.67
C GLU A 50 10.30 0.75 -0.63
N ILE A 51 11.58 1.12 -0.84
CA ILE A 51 12.68 0.15 -0.74
C ILE A 51 12.83 -0.41 0.67
N LEU A 52 12.39 0.35 1.69
CA LEU A 52 12.42 -0.06 3.08
C LEU A 52 11.51 -1.28 3.35
N ASN A 53 10.53 -1.55 2.48
CA ASN A 53 9.75 -2.80 2.52
C ASN A 53 10.64 -4.04 2.38
N GLU A 54 11.79 -3.92 1.70
CA GLU A 54 12.77 -4.99 1.56
C GLU A 54 13.92 -4.87 2.55
N THR A 55 14.40 -3.65 2.81
CA THR A 55 15.66 -3.44 3.52
C THR A 55 15.50 -3.24 5.02
N ARG A 56 14.40 -2.63 5.46
CA ARG A 56 14.11 -2.31 6.86
C ARG A 56 12.66 -2.63 7.27
N PRO A 57 12.21 -3.89 7.08
CA PRO A 57 10.89 -4.31 7.53
C PRO A 57 10.71 -4.09 9.04
N ASP A 58 11.76 -4.25 9.84
CA ASP A 58 11.77 -4.02 11.29
C ASP A 58 11.28 -2.60 11.68
N VAL A 59 11.66 -1.59 10.90
CA VAL A 59 11.26 -0.19 11.13
C VAL A 59 9.78 -0.01 10.81
N LEU A 60 9.34 -0.52 9.66
CA LEU A 60 7.94 -0.40 9.24
C LEU A 60 6.99 -1.14 10.19
N GLU A 61 7.38 -2.32 10.66
CA GLU A 61 6.65 -3.07 11.67
C GLU A 61 6.46 -2.28 12.97
N THR A 62 7.54 -1.62 13.40
CA THR A 62 7.53 -0.76 14.59
C THR A 62 6.57 0.40 14.39
N ILE A 63 6.58 1.04 13.22
CA ILE A 63 5.70 2.16 12.89
C ILE A 63 4.22 1.74 12.91
N HIS A 64 3.87 0.65 12.21
CA HIS A 64 2.49 0.15 12.21
C HIS A 64 2.03 -0.23 13.62
N ARG A 65 2.90 -0.87 14.41
CA ARG A 65 2.61 -1.25 15.80
C ARG A 65 2.30 -0.01 16.63
N ASN A 66 3.14 1.02 16.54
CA ASN A 66 2.94 2.28 17.26
C ASN A 66 1.58 2.92 16.92
N TYR A 67 1.16 2.89 15.66
CA TYR A 67 -0.15 3.41 15.28
C TYR A 67 -1.32 2.60 15.85
N PHE A 68 -1.25 1.27 15.79
CA PHE A 68 -2.28 0.42 16.38
C PHE A 68 -2.36 0.56 17.91
N GLU A 69 -1.22 0.68 18.59
CA GLU A 69 -1.12 0.92 20.03
C GLU A 69 -1.63 2.32 20.41
N ALA A 70 -1.42 3.32 19.56
CA ALA A 70 -2.00 4.66 19.70
C ALA A 70 -3.53 4.69 19.43
N GLY A 71 -4.10 3.58 18.95
CA GLY A 71 -5.54 3.40 18.83
C GLY A 71 -6.09 3.44 17.41
N ALA A 72 -5.25 3.50 16.37
CA ALA A 72 -5.70 3.32 14.99
C ALA A 72 -6.39 1.96 14.82
N ASP A 73 -7.46 1.90 14.05
CA ASP A 73 -8.14 0.66 13.65
C ASP A 73 -7.59 0.10 12.33
N ALA A 74 -7.14 0.99 11.44
CA ALA A 74 -6.58 0.65 10.15
C ALA A 74 -5.23 1.38 9.96
N VAL A 75 -4.31 0.75 9.26
CA VAL A 75 -3.04 1.36 8.85
C VAL A 75 -2.90 1.36 7.34
N GLU A 76 -2.29 2.41 6.80
CA GLU A 76 -1.85 2.48 5.42
C GLU A 76 -0.50 1.76 5.25
N THR A 77 -0.35 1.02 4.17
CA THR A 77 0.92 0.33 3.83
C THR A 77 1.97 1.33 3.35
N ASN A 78 3.25 1.02 3.53
CA ASN A 78 4.35 1.81 2.97
C ASN A 78 4.51 1.57 1.45
N THR A 79 3.48 1.90 0.68
CA THR A 79 3.39 1.60 -0.76
C THR A 79 2.88 2.78 -1.60
N PHE A 80 2.79 3.98 -1.01
CA PHE A 80 2.34 5.19 -1.68
C PHE A 80 3.07 5.43 -3.02
N GLY A 81 4.40 5.26 -3.00
CA GLY A 81 5.28 5.38 -4.16
C GLY A 81 5.47 4.10 -4.97
N CYS A 82 4.74 3.01 -4.72
CA CYS A 82 4.79 1.80 -5.55
C CYS A 82 4.03 2.01 -6.87
N ASN A 83 4.49 2.97 -7.67
CA ASN A 83 3.91 3.35 -8.94
C ASN A 83 5.00 3.60 -9.99
N LEU A 84 4.59 3.71 -11.25
CA LEU A 84 5.50 3.87 -12.39
C LEU A 84 6.45 5.07 -12.26
N SER A 85 5.94 6.19 -11.75
CA SER A 85 6.70 7.44 -11.73
C SER A 85 7.79 7.36 -10.68
N ASN A 86 7.39 7.07 -9.45
CA ASN A 86 8.28 7.04 -8.29
C ASN A 86 9.37 5.98 -8.45
N LEU A 87 9.00 4.71 -8.70
CA LEU A 87 10.01 3.66 -8.86
C LEU A 87 10.78 3.78 -10.18
N GLY A 88 10.21 4.44 -11.19
CA GLY A 88 10.88 4.75 -12.44
C GLY A 88 12.02 5.75 -12.29
N ASP A 89 11.91 6.73 -11.39
CA ASP A 89 12.98 7.71 -11.13
C ASP A 89 14.24 7.05 -10.51
N TYR A 90 14.11 5.82 -10.03
CA TYR A 90 15.18 4.99 -9.46
C TYR A 90 15.54 3.78 -10.34
N ASP A 91 15.03 3.69 -11.57
CA ASP A 91 15.22 2.56 -12.49
C ASP A 91 14.82 1.17 -11.92
N ILE A 92 13.80 1.14 -11.04
CA ILE A 92 13.28 -0.09 -10.40
C ILE A 92 11.76 -0.26 -10.55
N ALA A 93 11.19 0.26 -11.64
CA ALA A 93 9.76 0.13 -11.93
C ALA A 93 9.28 -1.33 -12.08
N ASP A 94 10.18 -2.28 -12.34
CA ASP A 94 9.88 -3.71 -12.33
C ASP A 94 9.57 -4.27 -10.93
N LYS A 95 9.94 -3.55 -9.87
CA LYS A 95 9.69 -3.92 -8.47
C LYS A 95 8.32 -3.50 -7.92
N ILE A 96 7.47 -2.82 -8.71
CA ILE A 96 6.15 -2.32 -8.23
C ILE A 96 5.37 -3.39 -7.46
N ARG A 97 5.15 -4.56 -8.08
CA ARG A 97 4.39 -5.63 -7.45
C ARG A 97 5.06 -6.19 -6.20
N ASP A 98 6.35 -6.50 -6.29
CA ASP A 98 7.14 -7.10 -5.21
C ASP A 98 7.20 -6.19 -3.97
N LEU A 99 7.43 -4.88 -4.16
CA LEU A 99 7.45 -3.92 -3.06
C LEU A 99 6.05 -3.66 -2.50
N SER A 100 5.01 -3.64 -3.33
CA SER A 100 3.62 -3.57 -2.87
C SER A 100 3.23 -4.76 -2.00
N GLU A 101 3.59 -5.98 -2.41
CA GLU A 101 3.33 -7.20 -1.66
C GLU A 101 4.06 -7.22 -0.32
N LYS A 102 5.37 -6.90 -0.33
CA LYS A 102 6.18 -6.84 0.90
C LYS A 102 5.65 -5.82 1.89
N GLY A 103 5.39 -4.59 1.43
CA GLY A 103 4.87 -3.51 2.28
C GLY A 103 3.52 -3.88 2.89
N THR A 104 2.66 -4.54 2.12
CA THR A 104 1.36 -4.99 2.61
C THR A 104 1.47 -6.16 3.60
N THR A 105 2.34 -7.12 3.31
CA THR A 105 2.59 -8.28 4.19
C THR A 105 3.09 -7.83 5.56
N ILE A 106 3.96 -6.82 5.61
CA ILE A 106 4.47 -6.24 6.85
C ILE A 106 3.32 -5.68 7.70
N ALA A 107 2.48 -4.83 7.12
CA ALA A 107 1.32 -4.26 7.81
C ALA A 107 0.33 -5.34 8.26
N ARG A 108 0.05 -6.34 7.40
CA ARG A 108 -0.85 -7.47 7.68
C ARG A 108 -0.39 -8.27 8.88
N ARG A 109 0.90 -8.59 8.96
CA ARG A 109 1.47 -9.33 10.09
C ARG A 109 1.24 -8.60 11.42
N VAL A 110 1.52 -7.31 11.46
CA VAL A 110 1.30 -6.50 12.68
C VAL A 110 -0.19 -6.36 13.01
N ALA A 111 -1.04 -6.17 12.00
CA ALA A 111 -2.48 -6.09 12.18
C ALA A 111 -3.06 -7.40 12.72
N ASP A 112 -2.61 -8.55 12.24
CA ASP A 112 -3.03 -9.87 12.75
C ASP A 112 -2.58 -10.10 14.19
N GLU A 113 -1.34 -9.73 14.53
CA GLU A 113 -0.80 -9.82 15.89
C GLU A 113 -1.58 -8.97 16.90
N LEU A 114 -2.09 -7.81 16.49
CA LEU A 114 -2.77 -6.84 17.35
C LEU A 114 -4.30 -6.85 17.24
N SER A 115 -4.85 -7.76 16.43
CA SER A 115 -6.29 -7.97 16.31
C SER A 115 -6.81 -8.80 17.48
N THR A 116 -7.98 -8.41 17.99
CA THR A 116 -8.74 -9.21 18.97
C THR A 116 -10.12 -9.55 18.39
N PRO A 117 -10.84 -10.55 18.97
CA PRO A 117 -12.21 -10.86 18.54
C PRO A 117 -13.15 -9.64 18.61
N GLU A 118 -12.91 -8.71 19.52
CA GLU A 118 -13.72 -7.51 19.71
C GLU A 118 -13.25 -6.33 18.85
N ARG A 119 -11.97 -6.32 18.46
CA ARG A 119 -11.37 -5.22 17.71
C ARG A 119 -10.34 -5.74 16.70
N LYS A 120 -10.84 -6.04 15.50
CA LYS A 120 -10.01 -6.37 14.34
C LYS A 120 -9.25 -5.13 13.85
N ARG A 121 -8.03 -5.36 13.37
CA ARG A 121 -7.15 -4.38 12.74
C ARG A 121 -7.10 -4.58 11.23
N TYR A 122 -7.15 -3.48 10.50
CA TYR A 122 -7.26 -3.47 9.04
C TYR A 122 -6.02 -2.91 8.36
N VAL A 123 -5.77 -3.39 7.14
CA VAL A 123 -4.66 -2.94 6.29
C VAL A 123 -5.21 -2.31 5.03
N LEU A 124 -4.81 -1.08 4.77
CA LEU A 124 -5.18 -0.31 3.58
C LEU A 124 -3.96 -0.21 2.66
N GLY A 125 -4.04 -0.84 1.49
CA GLY A 125 -3.03 -0.73 0.45
C GLY A 125 -2.98 0.71 -0.07
N SER A 126 -1.98 1.49 0.36
CA SER A 126 -1.77 2.88 -0.05
C SER A 126 -1.33 2.94 -1.52
N MET A 127 -2.11 3.63 -2.34
CA MET A 127 -1.85 3.82 -3.77
C MET A 127 -1.84 5.30 -4.11
N GLY A 128 -0.63 5.88 -4.13
CA GLY A 128 -0.39 7.27 -4.49
C GLY A 128 -0.44 7.53 -6.00
N PRO A 129 -0.56 8.80 -6.41
CA PRO A 129 -0.85 9.19 -7.80
C PRO A 129 0.36 9.14 -8.74
N GLY A 130 1.57 9.06 -8.21
CA GLY A 130 2.80 9.38 -8.94
C GLY A 130 2.82 10.81 -9.50
N THR A 131 3.80 11.10 -10.37
CA THR A 131 4.04 12.44 -10.92
C THR A 131 3.78 12.54 -12.43
N LYS A 132 3.61 11.40 -13.14
CA LYS A 132 3.33 11.38 -14.58
C LYS A 132 1.82 11.50 -14.85
N LEU A 133 1.40 12.69 -15.32
CA LEU A 133 0.00 13.04 -15.56
C LEU A 133 -0.42 12.71 -17.02
N PRO A 134 -1.27 11.70 -17.26
CA PRO A 134 -1.72 11.33 -18.60
C PRO A 134 -2.58 12.40 -19.27
N THR A 135 -3.34 13.22 -18.51
CA THR A 135 -4.10 14.34 -19.12
C THR A 135 -3.19 15.41 -19.74
N LEU A 136 -1.96 15.54 -19.26
CA LEU A 136 -0.94 16.45 -19.79
C LEU A 136 -0.01 15.79 -20.81
N GLY A 137 -0.24 14.52 -21.15
CA GLY A 137 0.58 13.78 -22.11
C GLY A 137 1.98 13.41 -21.60
N HIS A 138 2.21 13.38 -20.29
CA HIS A 138 3.50 12.94 -19.72
C HIS A 138 3.76 11.44 -19.96
N THR A 139 2.70 10.65 -20.11
CA THR A 139 2.74 9.21 -20.37
C THR A 139 1.37 8.72 -20.87
N ASP A 140 1.35 7.50 -21.40
CA ASP A 140 0.13 6.88 -21.89
C ASP A 140 -0.72 6.32 -20.75
N TYR A 141 -2.04 6.52 -20.85
CA TYR A 141 -3.02 5.98 -19.90
C TYR A 141 -2.87 4.48 -19.66
N ALA A 142 -2.60 3.70 -20.72
CA ALA A 142 -2.47 2.25 -20.63
C ALA A 142 -1.27 1.84 -19.77
N VAL A 143 -0.15 2.57 -19.86
CA VAL A 143 1.07 2.28 -19.09
C VAL A 143 0.83 2.55 -17.61
N ILE A 144 0.17 3.65 -17.27
CA ILE A 144 -0.20 3.97 -15.88
C ILE A 144 -1.20 2.96 -15.31
N ARG A 145 -2.22 2.58 -16.09
CA ARG A 145 -3.20 1.55 -15.70
C ARG A 145 -2.52 0.21 -15.40
N ASP A 146 -1.60 -0.20 -16.25
CA ASP A 146 -0.91 -1.48 -16.09
C ASP A 146 0.01 -1.45 -14.86
N ALA A 147 0.69 -0.34 -14.60
CA ALA A 147 1.47 -0.15 -13.37
C ALA A 147 0.60 -0.19 -12.10
N TYR A 148 -0.55 0.49 -12.07
CA TYR A 148 -1.49 0.41 -10.96
C TYR A 148 -2.05 -1.00 -10.76
N THR A 149 -2.20 -1.77 -11.85
CA THR A 149 -2.63 -3.16 -11.77
C THR A 149 -1.59 -4.00 -11.03
N GLU A 150 -0.30 -3.85 -11.33
CA GLU A 150 0.77 -4.57 -10.62
C GLU A 150 0.82 -4.20 -9.13
N ALA A 151 0.66 -2.92 -8.81
CA ALA A 151 0.61 -2.46 -7.42
C ALA A 151 -0.60 -3.06 -6.67
N ALA A 152 -1.79 -3.01 -7.28
CA ALA A 152 -3.00 -3.60 -6.71
C ALA A 152 -2.87 -5.12 -6.50
N LEU A 153 -2.31 -5.83 -7.49
CA LEU A 153 -2.06 -7.27 -7.37
C LEU A 153 -1.10 -7.59 -6.23
N GLY A 154 -0.03 -6.81 -6.05
CA GLY A 154 0.87 -6.95 -4.91
C GLY A 154 0.17 -6.72 -3.58
N MET A 155 -0.63 -5.66 -3.45
CA MET A 155 -1.39 -5.39 -2.21
C MET A 155 -2.40 -6.49 -1.90
N LEU A 156 -3.09 -7.01 -2.93
CA LEU A 156 -4.01 -8.12 -2.79
C LEU A 156 -3.27 -9.40 -2.35
N ASP A 157 -2.13 -9.71 -2.96
CA ASP A 157 -1.33 -10.88 -2.60
C ASP A 157 -0.73 -10.77 -1.19
N GLY A 158 -0.40 -9.55 -0.75
CA GLY A 158 0.08 -9.25 0.61
C GLY A 158 -1.03 -9.18 1.68
N GLY A 159 -2.30 -9.30 1.30
CA GLY A 159 -3.43 -9.41 2.25
C GLY A 159 -4.04 -8.08 2.70
N ALA A 160 -4.05 -7.05 1.84
CA ALA A 160 -4.79 -5.82 2.11
C ALA A 160 -6.30 -6.08 2.26
N ASP A 161 -6.94 -5.40 3.21
CA ASP A 161 -8.40 -5.39 3.37
C ASP A 161 -9.07 -4.45 2.35
N SER A 162 -8.38 -3.38 1.97
CA SER A 162 -8.83 -2.44 0.94
C SER A 162 -7.64 -1.80 0.25
N ILE A 163 -7.86 -1.21 -0.92
CA ILE A 163 -6.89 -0.36 -1.60
C ILE A 163 -7.39 1.08 -1.49
N LEU A 164 -6.53 1.94 -0.94
CA LEU A 164 -6.79 3.36 -0.78
C LEU A 164 -6.11 4.12 -1.93
N VAL A 165 -6.89 4.48 -2.94
CA VAL A 165 -6.44 5.38 -4.01
C VAL A 165 -6.50 6.81 -3.50
N GLU A 166 -5.34 7.42 -3.31
CA GLU A 166 -5.22 8.67 -2.57
C GLU A 166 -4.42 9.75 -3.29
N THR A 167 -4.54 10.98 -2.79
CA THR A 167 -3.81 12.18 -3.24
C THR A 167 -3.90 12.43 -4.76
N CYS A 168 -4.93 11.90 -5.42
CA CYS A 168 -5.08 11.99 -6.87
C CYS A 168 -5.33 13.42 -7.34
N GLN A 169 -4.51 13.86 -8.29
CA GLN A 169 -4.57 15.19 -8.92
C GLN A 169 -5.05 15.16 -10.39
N ASP A 170 -5.10 13.97 -11.00
CA ASP A 170 -5.50 13.74 -12.39
C ASP A 170 -6.58 12.65 -12.46
N LEU A 171 -7.72 12.97 -13.08
CA LEU A 171 -8.87 12.07 -13.15
C LEU A 171 -8.62 10.84 -14.05
N LEU A 172 -7.74 10.94 -15.04
CA LEU A 172 -7.34 9.77 -15.85
C LEU A 172 -6.42 8.84 -15.05
N GLN A 173 -5.56 9.35 -14.16
CA GLN A 173 -4.82 8.50 -13.21
C GLN A 173 -5.78 7.77 -12.27
N LEU A 174 -6.73 8.50 -11.66
CA LEU A 174 -7.74 7.90 -10.78
C LEU A 174 -8.54 6.80 -11.52
N LYS A 175 -8.97 7.10 -12.76
CA LYS A 175 -9.65 6.11 -13.60
C LYS A 175 -8.78 4.89 -13.90
N ALA A 176 -7.48 5.10 -14.13
CA ALA A 176 -6.53 4.01 -14.37
C ALA A 176 -6.37 3.10 -13.15
N ALA A 177 -6.26 3.69 -11.95
CA ALA A 177 -6.17 2.97 -10.68
C ALA A 177 -7.43 2.15 -10.36
N VAL A 178 -8.62 2.76 -10.53
CA VAL A 178 -9.90 2.11 -10.20
C VAL A 178 -10.26 0.99 -11.18
N LEU A 179 -10.07 1.22 -12.48
CA LEU A 179 -10.44 0.20 -13.48
C LEU A 179 -9.42 -0.94 -13.53
N GLY A 180 -8.14 -0.64 -13.30
CA GLY A 180 -7.04 -1.54 -13.57
C GLY A 180 -7.11 -2.13 -14.98
N ARG A 181 -6.30 -3.14 -15.24
CA ARG A 181 -6.47 -3.99 -16.42
C ARG A 181 -7.46 -5.10 -16.07
N GLY A 182 -8.59 -5.16 -16.77
CA GLY A 182 -9.51 -6.29 -16.68
C GLY A 182 -8.78 -7.60 -16.98
N GLY A 183 -8.87 -8.56 -16.06
CA GLY A 183 -8.23 -9.87 -16.18
C GLY A 183 -8.67 -10.58 -17.46
N ARG A 184 -7.70 -11.21 -18.14
CA ARG A 184 -7.97 -12.31 -19.08
C ARG A 184 -8.01 -13.61 -18.29
#